data_AF-A0A643CYD6-F1
#
_entry.id   AF-A0A643CYD6-F1
#
_cell.length_a   1.000
_cell.length_b   1.000
_cell.length_c   1.000
_cell.angle_alpha   90.00
_cell.angle_beta   90.00
_cell.angle_gamma   90.00
#
_symmetry.space_group_name_H-M   'P 1'
#
loop_
_entity.id
_entity.type
_entity.pdbx_description
1 polymer ?
#
loop_
_entity_poly.entity_id
_entity_poly.type
_entity_poly.pdbx_seq_one_letter_code
_entity_poly.pdbx_strand_id
1 'polypeptide(L)'
;PAIARQLVELFLLRFDPATGGTRDVRVEHLLKAIETALDQVPNLDEDRILRQFLGVINATVRTNYFLHDANGESKPYLSFKFNPAKVPGLPEPKPMFEIWVYSPRVEGVHLRGGRVARGGLRWSDRREDFRTEVLGLMKAKMVK
;
A
#
# COMPACT_ATOMS: atom_id res chain seq x y z
N PRO A 1 -6.92 19.82 -1.12
CA PRO A 1 -8.03 19.34 -1.98
C PRO A 1 -8.97 18.41 -1.21
N ALA A 2 -10.28 18.41 -1.51
CA ALA A 2 -11.27 17.63 -0.76
C ALA A 2 -11.06 16.10 -0.87
N ILE A 3 -10.87 15.59 -2.09
CA ILE A 3 -10.67 14.15 -2.36
C ILE A 3 -9.42 13.62 -1.64
N ALA A 4 -8.32 14.38 -1.63
CA ALA A 4 -7.11 14.00 -0.90
C ALA A 4 -7.37 13.77 0.59
N ARG A 5 -8.22 14.59 1.21
CA ARG A 5 -8.64 14.40 2.61
C ARG A 5 -9.45 13.13 2.78
N GLN A 6 -10.42 12.88 1.89
CA GLN A 6 -11.24 11.67 1.93
C GLN A 6 -10.40 10.39 1.75
N LEU A 7 -9.34 10.42 0.93
CA LEU A 7 -8.40 9.30 0.79
C LEU A 7 -7.66 9.02 2.10
N VAL A 8 -7.21 10.06 2.81
CA VAL A 8 -6.58 9.91 4.14
C VAL A 8 -7.61 9.40 5.15
N GLU A 9 -8.81 9.95 5.17
CA GLU A 9 -9.91 9.49 6.04
C GLU A 9 -10.24 8.01 5.79
N LEU A 10 -10.28 7.58 4.53
CA LEU A 10 -10.49 6.19 4.14
C LEU A 10 -9.40 5.29 4.70
N PHE A 11 -8.13 5.70 4.56
CA PHE A 11 -7.01 4.98 5.13
C PHE A 11 -7.13 4.85 6.65
N LEU A 12 -7.37 5.97 7.35
CA LEU A 12 -7.49 5.98 8.81
C LEU A 12 -8.63 5.09 9.27
N LEU A 13 -9.81 5.24 8.68
CA LEU A 13 -10.99 4.47 9.02
C LEU A 13 -10.80 2.95 8.84
N ARG A 14 -10.08 2.54 7.79
CA ARG A 14 -9.81 1.13 7.50
C ARG A 14 -8.87 0.48 8.51
N PHE A 15 -7.91 1.24 9.05
CA PHE A 15 -6.76 0.66 9.76
C PHE A 15 -6.65 1.07 11.23
N ASP A 16 -7.32 2.13 11.66
CA ASP A 16 -7.30 2.59 13.05
C ASP A 16 -7.97 1.54 13.96
N PRO A 17 -7.21 0.88 14.87
CA PRO A 17 -7.75 -0.12 15.78
C PRO A 17 -8.88 0.42 16.67
N ALA A 18 -8.90 1.72 16.96
CA ALA A 18 -9.93 2.37 17.77
C ALA A 18 -11.27 2.53 17.04
N THR A 19 -11.30 2.32 15.71
CA THR A 19 -12.56 2.32 14.96
C THR A 19 -13.40 1.11 15.37
N GLY A 20 -14.55 1.37 16.00
CA GLY A 20 -15.49 0.34 16.49
C GLY A 20 -16.27 -0.42 15.41
N GLY A 21 -17.33 -1.12 15.82
CA GLY A 21 -18.06 -2.11 15.02
C GLY A 21 -18.79 -1.62 13.76
N THR A 22 -18.80 -0.32 13.48
CA THR A 22 -19.40 0.26 12.26
C THR A 22 -18.37 0.55 11.15
N ARG A 23 -17.12 0.07 11.31
CA ARG A 23 -16.02 0.30 10.35
C ARG A 23 -16.43 0.03 8.91
N ASP A 24 -16.94 -1.16 8.61
CA ASP A 24 -17.18 -1.61 7.23
C ASP A 24 -18.25 -0.75 6.53
N VAL A 25 -19.34 -0.44 7.23
CA VAL A 25 -20.42 0.43 6.70
C VAL A 25 -19.90 1.84 6.41
N ARG A 26 -19.10 2.41 7.32
CA ARG A 26 -18.51 3.74 7.13
C ARG A 26 -17.50 3.75 5.98
N VAL A 27 -16.72 2.69 5.83
CA VAL A 27 -15.77 2.52 4.71
C VAL A 27 -16.53 2.47 3.39
N GLU A 28 -17.60 1.68 3.31
CA GLU A 28 -18.42 1.58 2.09
C GLU A 28 -19.04 2.93 1.70
N HIS A 29 -19.60 3.66 2.68
CA HIS A 29 -20.16 4.99 2.42
C HIS A 29 -19.08 5.97 1.93
N LEU A 30 -17.91 6.01 2.58
CA LEU A 30 -16.84 6.90 2.16
C LEU A 30 -16.27 6.53 0.78
N LEU A 31 -16.20 5.24 0.44
CA LEU A 31 -15.80 4.78 -0.90
C LEU A 31 -16.75 5.32 -1.98
N LYS A 32 -18.07 5.18 -1.79
CA LYS A 32 -19.08 5.72 -2.72
C LYS A 32 -18.97 7.23 -2.88
N ALA A 33 -18.71 7.94 -1.79
CA ALA A 33 -18.51 9.39 -1.82
C ALA A 33 -17.24 9.80 -2.59
N ILE A 34 -16.14 9.06 -2.41
CA ILE A 34 -14.89 9.28 -3.16
C ILE A 34 -15.11 9.00 -4.65
N GLU A 35 -15.73 7.87 -5.00
CA GLU A 35 -16.04 7.51 -6.39
C GLU A 35 -16.88 8.60 -7.09
N THR A 36 -17.94 9.06 -6.43
CA THR A 36 -18.77 10.17 -6.92
C THR A 36 -17.96 11.45 -7.14
N ALA A 37 -17.02 11.76 -6.23
CA ALA A 37 -16.19 12.94 -6.34
C ALA A 37 -15.14 12.81 -7.46
N LEU A 38 -14.60 11.61 -7.70
CA LEU A 38 -13.66 11.32 -8.79
C LEU A 38 -14.32 11.52 -10.16
N ASP A 39 -15.59 11.15 -10.31
CA ASP A 39 -16.33 11.33 -11.57
C ASP A 39 -16.51 12.82 -11.95
N GLN A 40 -16.27 13.74 -11.01
CA GLN A 40 -16.32 15.19 -11.24
C GLN A 40 -14.94 15.82 -11.49
N VAL A 41 -13.87 15.03 -11.54
CA VAL A 41 -12.51 15.54 -11.80
C VAL A 41 -12.33 15.81 -13.30
N PRO A 42 -12.14 17.07 -13.73
CA PRO A 42 -12.10 17.41 -15.16
C PRO A 42 -10.78 17.03 -15.83
N ASN A 43 -9.68 16.99 -15.08
CA ASN A 43 -8.36 16.65 -15.59
C ASN A 43 -8.13 15.14 -15.51
N LEU A 44 -7.93 14.50 -16.66
CA LEU A 44 -7.74 13.05 -16.77
C LEU A 44 -6.49 12.53 -16.04
N ASP A 45 -5.40 13.29 -16.02
CA ASP A 45 -4.19 12.90 -15.32
C ASP A 45 -4.40 12.96 -13.79
N GLU A 46 -5.09 13.98 -13.30
CA GLU A 46 -5.46 14.09 -11.88
C GLU A 46 -6.41 12.95 -11.47
N ASP A 47 -7.44 12.66 -12.27
CA ASP A 47 -8.36 11.55 -12.04
C ASP A 47 -7.59 10.23 -11.97
N ARG A 48 -6.70 9.97 -12.94
CA ARG A 48 -5.87 8.76 -12.96
C ARG A 48 -5.03 8.64 -11.70
N ILE A 49 -4.36 9.71 -11.26
CA ILE A 49 -3.52 9.71 -10.07
C ILE A 49 -4.36 9.43 -8.82
N LEU A 50 -5.51 10.07 -8.66
CA LEU A 50 -6.38 9.88 -7.50
C LEU A 50 -6.98 8.47 -7.45
N ARG A 51 -7.39 7.91 -8.61
CA ARG A 51 -7.85 6.52 -8.72
C ARG A 51 -6.74 5.52 -8.40
N GLN A 52 -5.50 5.80 -8.78
CA GLN A 52 -4.34 4.98 -8.37
C GLN A 52 -4.14 4.99 -6.85
N PHE A 53 -4.21 6.17 -6.20
CA PHE A 53 -4.14 6.25 -4.74
C PHE A 53 -5.28 5.45 -4.06
N LEU A 54 -6.51 5.62 -4.53
CA LEU A 54 -7.66 4.86 -4.03
C LEU A 54 -7.43 3.34 -4.18
N GLY A 55 -6.95 2.91 -5.35
CA GLY A 55 -6.62 1.51 -5.62
C GLY A 55 -5.57 0.94 -4.67
N VAL A 56 -4.48 1.67 -4.43
CA VAL A 56 -3.41 1.25 -3.51
C VAL A 56 -3.89 1.20 -2.05
N ILE A 57 -4.69 2.18 -1.60
CA ILE A 57 -5.30 2.17 -0.27
C ILE A 57 -6.20 0.93 -0.12
N ASN A 58 -7.05 0.65 -1.10
CA ASN A 58 -7.93 -0.51 -1.09
C ASN A 58 -7.17 -1.85 -1.15
N ALA A 59 -6.04 -1.88 -1.86
CA ALA A 59 -5.14 -3.03 -1.93
C ALA A 59 -4.29 -3.23 -0.66
N THR A 60 -4.22 -2.25 0.23
CA THR A 60 -3.52 -2.37 1.52
C THR A 60 -4.29 -3.34 2.42
N VAL A 61 -3.58 -4.32 2.99
CA VAL A 61 -4.14 -5.32 3.90
C VAL A 61 -3.68 -5.16 5.34
N ARG A 62 -2.54 -4.52 5.58
CA ARG A 62 -2.02 -4.21 6.92
C ARG A 62 -1.05 -3.05 6.85
N THR A 63 -0.97 -2.28 7.93
CA THR A 63 0.02 -1.23 8.13
C THR A 63 0.49 -1.22 9.58
N ASN A 64 1.68 -0.66 9.85
CA ASN A 64 2.16 -0.37 11.20
C ASN A 64 1.86 1.06 11.66
N TYR A 65 1.13 1.87 10.88
CA TYR A 65 0.91 3.29 11.16
C TYR A 65 0.38 3.56 12.59
N PHE A 66 -0.47 2.68 13.12
CA PHE A 66 -1.07 2.77 14.46
C PHE A 66 -0.26 2.05 15.55
N LEU A 67 0.93 1.55 15.23
CA LEU A 67 1.79 0.89 16.21
C LEU A 67 2.78 1.89 16.78
N HIS A 68 2.78 1.99 18.11
CA HIS A 68 3.76 2.75 18.86
C HIS A 68 5.00 1.89 19.18
N ASP A 69 6.10 2.54 19.51
CA ASP A 69 7.30 1.89 20.05
C ASP A 69 7.20 1.66 21.57
N ALA A 70 8.30 1.21 22.19
CA ALA A 70 8.34 0.92 23.62
C ALA A 70 8.14 2.16 24.51
N ASN A 71 8.36 3.36 23.97
CA ASN A 71 8.20 4.63 24.68
C ASN A 71 6.83 5.26 24.41
N GLY A 72 5.96 4.62 23.62
CA GLY A 72 4.67 5.16 23.22
C GLY A 72 4.73 6.11 22.01
N GLU A 73 5.89 6.26 21.39
CA GLU A 73 6.08 7.17 20.26
C GLU A 73 5.74 6.49 18.92
N SER A 74 5.40 7.30 17.92
CA SER A 74 5.23 6.78 16.55
C SER A 74 6.54 6.21 16.03
N LYS A 75 6.49 5.04 15.37
CA LYS A 75 7.70 4.43 14.79
C LYS A 75 8.31 5.33 13.72
N PRO A 76 9.66 5.43 13.62
CA PRO A 76 10.34 6.29 12.65
C PRO A 76 10.34 5.74 11.21
N TYR A 77 9.42 4.82 10.92
CA TYR A 77 9.23 4.17 9.63
C TYR A 77 7.78 3.68 9.49
N LEU A 78 7.30 3.70 8.25
CA LEU A 78 6.01 3.14 7.88
C LEU A 78 6.22 1.88 7.05
N SER A 79 5.31 0.94 7.21
CA SER A 79 5.24 -0.29 6.44
C SER A 79 3.81 -0.54 6.00
N PHE A 80 3.66 -0.94 4.75
CA PHE A 80 2.39 -1.24 4.13
C PHE A 80 2.49 -2.61 3.49
N LYS A 81 1.60 -3.52 3.88
CA LYS A 81 1.43 -4.80 3.22
C LYS A 81 0.32 -4.63 2.19
N PHE A 82 0.67 -4.78 0.92
CA PHE A 82 -0.28 -4.76 -0.19
C PHE A 82 -0.66 -6.17 -0.61
N ASN A 83 -1.85 -6.30 -1.20
CA ASN A 83 -2.24 -7.40 -2.08
C ASN A 83 -2.05 -6.93 -3.54
N PRO A 84 -0.92 -7.27 -4.19
CA PRO A 84 -0.61 -6.82 -5.55
C PRO A 84 -1.69 -7.18 -6.59
N ALA A 85 -2.46 -8.26 -6.39
CA ALA A 85 -3.56 -8.63 -7.29
C ALA A 85 -4.68 -7.58 -7.32
N LYS A 86 -4.83 -6.76 -6.26
CA LYS A 86 -5.80 -5.66 -6.18
C LYS A 86 -5.23 -4.30 -6.60
N VAL A 87 -3.92 -4.20 -6.88
CA VAL A 87 -3.29 -2.94 -7.29
C VAL A 87 -3.59 -2.70 -8.77
N PRO A 88 -4.22 -1.56 -9.15
CA PRO A 88 -4.51 -1.26 -10.55
C PRO A 88 -3.23 -1.11 -11.39
N GLY A 89 -3.24 -1.63 -12.62
CA GLY A 89 -2.16 -1.43 -13.59
C GLY A 89 -0.82 -2.13 -13.29
N LEU A 90 -0.75 -2.95 -12.24
CA LEU A 90 0.49 -3.67 -11.91
C LEU A 90 0.76 -4.80 -12.92
N PRO A 91 1.97 -4.91 -13.50
CA PRO A 91 2.31 -5.94 -14.49
C PRO A 91 2.48 -7.33 -13.87
N GLU A 92 2.31 -8.38 -14.69
CA GLU A 92 2.59 -9.76 -14.29
C GLU A 92 4.09 -10.10 -14.31
N PRO A 93 4.54 -11.10 -13.53
CA PRO A 93 3.81 -11.85 -12.51
C PRO A 93 3.68 -11.06 -11.20
N LYS A 94 2.48 -11.08 -10.61
CA LYS A 94 2.21 -10.41 -9.34
C LYS A 94 2.64 -11.27 -8.14
N PRO A 95 3.39 -10.72 -7.16
CA PRO A 95 3.58 -11.41 -5.89
C PRO A 95 2.23 -11.61 -5.18
N MET A 96 2.15 -12.64 -4.33
CA MET A 96 1.02 -12.80 -3.40
C MET A 96 0.94 -11.62 -2.41
N PHE A 97 2.08 -11.14 -1.92
CA PHE A 97 2.16 -9.96 -1.08
C PHE A 97 3.40 -9.12 -1.39
N GLU A 98 3.24 -7.81 -1.28
CA GLU A 98 4.34 -6.86 -1.21
C GLU A 98 4.31 -6.19 0.16
N ILE A 99 5.46 -6.09 0.82
CA ILE A 99 5.64 -5.26 2.00
C ILE A 99 6.57 -4.12 1.60
N TRP A 100 6.00 -2.92 1.48
CA TRP A 100 6.74 -1.68 1.28
C TRP A 100 7.09 -1.08 2.62
N VAL A 101 8.32 -0.61 2.77
CA VAL A 101 8.81 0.10 3.96
C VAL A 101 9.38 1.44 3.53
N TYR A 102 8.99 2.50 4.22
CA TYR A 102 9.48 3.85 4.01
C TYR A 102 9.95 4.47 5.32
N SER A 103 11.10 5.12 5.28
CA SER A 103 11.66 6.00 6.29
C SER A 103 12.47 7.08 5.58
N PRO A 104 12.65 8.30 6.15
CA PRO A 104 13.53 9.31 5.57
C PRO A 104 14.98 8.83 5.32
N ARG A 105 15.39 7.73 5.97
CA ARG A 105 16.72 7.14 5.85
C ARG A 105 16.80 5.93 4.92
N VAL A 106 15.68 5.26 4.64
CA VAL A 106 15.68 3.99 3.90
C VAL A 106 14.31 3.71 3.27
N GLU A 107 14.34 3.20 2.05
CA GLU A 107 13.19 2.58 1.39
C GLU A 107 13.49 1.11 1.16
N GLY A 108 12.46 0.27 1.22
CA GLY A 108 12.65 -1.16 1.07
C GLY A 108 11.38 -1.88 0.64
N VAL A 109 11.58 -3.01 -0.02
CA VAL A 109 10.49 -3.88 -0.45
C VAL A 109 10.80 -5.33 -0.12
N HIS A 110 9.78 -6.06 0.33
CA HIS A 110 9.83 -7.51 0.46
C HIS A 110 8.67 -8.12 -0.33
N LEU A 111 9.01 -8.88 -1.37
CA LEU A 111 8.04 -9.54 -2.24
C LEU A 111 7.89 -11.01 -1.87
N ARG A 112 6.65 -11.49 -1.83
CA ARG A 112 6.32 -12.87 -1.46
C ARG A 112 5.50 -13.52 -2.55
N GLY A 113 6.03 -14.61 -3.12
CA GLY A 113 5.28 -15.48 -4.05
C GLY A 113 4.23 -16.38 -3.38
N GLY A 114 4.22 -16.48 -2.04
CA GLY A 114 3.31 -17.36 -1.31
C GLY A 114 3.15 -17.07 0.18
N ARG A 115 2.46 -17.98 0.89
CA ARG A 115 2.19 -17.89 2.34
C ARG A 115 3.44 -18.05 3.22
N VAL A 116 4.48 -18.66 2.69
CA VAL A 116 5.83 -18.68 3.26
C VAL A 116 6.78 -18.21 2.16
N ALA A 117 7.70 -17.31 2.48
CA ALA A 117 8.72 -16.84 1.55
C ALA A 117 10.09 -17.04 2.19
N ARG A 118 11.08 -17.45 1.37
CA ARG A 118 12.47 -17.62 1.77
C ARG A 118 13.34 -16.84 0.79
N GLY A 119 14.24 -16.02 1.30
CA GLY A 119 15.11 -15.15 0.51
C GLY A 119 16.11 -14.44 1.41
N GLY A 120 17.19 -13.93 0.80
CA GLY A 120 18.16 -13.07 1.49
C GLY A 120 17.70 -11.61 1.50
N LEU A 121 18.37 -10.81 2.32
CA LEU A 121 18.30 -9.35 2.25
C LEU A 121 19.33 -8.84 1.24
N ARG A 122 18.97 -7.79 0.51
CA ARG A 122 19.87 -7.12 -0.44
C ARG A 122 19.83 -5.62 -0.20
N TRP A 123 21.00 -5.03 -0.02
CA TRP A 123 21.17 -3.58 -0.11
C TRP A 123 21.33 -3.20 -1.57
N SER A 124 20.50 -2.29 -2.07
CA SER A 124 20.56 -1.81 -3.45
C SER A 124 20.96 -0.34 -3.45
N ASP A 125 21.89 0.01 -4.32
CA ASP A 125 22.26 1.38 -4.67
C ASP A 125 21.31 1.98 -5.73
N ARG A 126 20.43 1.16 -6.32
CA ARG A 126 19.49 1.52 -7.39
C ARG A 126 18.19 2.09 -6.84
N ARG A 127 18.22 3.31 -6.30
CA ARG A 127 17.07 3.97 -5.65
C ARG A 127 15.78 3.95 -6.48
N GLU A 128 15.88 4.09 -7.80
CA GLU A 128 14.69 4.17 -8.68
C GLU A 128 14.23 2.81 -9.22
N ASP A 129 15.07 1.75 -9.16
CA ASP A 129 14.79 0.47 -9.82
C ASP A 129 14.89 -0.76 -8.91
N PHE A 130 15.15 -0.57 -7.60
CA PHE A 130 15.29 -1.70 -6.68
C PHE A 130 14.03 -2.59 -6.62
N ARG A 131 12.84 -2.03 -6.88
CA ARG A 131 11.60 -2.83 -6.96
C ARG A 131 11.62 -3.83 -8.12
N THR A 132 12.06 -3.42 -9.31
CA THR A 132 12.18 -4.32 -10.48
C THR A 132 13.26 -5.36 -10.25
N GLU A 133 14.39 -4.95 -9.65
CA GLU A 133 15.46 -5.86 -9.26
C GLU A 133 14.96 -6.95 -8.29
N VAL A 134 14.27 -6.55 -7.22
CA VAL A 134 13.73 -7.50 -6.23
C VAL A 134 12.66 -8.40 -6.86
N LEU A 135 11.84 -7.87 -7.78
CA LEU A 135 10.89 -8.68 -8.56
C LEU A 135 11.61 -9.74 -9.39
N GLY A 136 12.70 -9.39 -10.08
CA GLY A 136 13.53 -10.34 -10.82
C GLY A 136 14.11 -11.44 -9.93
N LEU A 137 14.60 -11.09 -8.74
CA LEU A 137 15.11 -12.06 -7.76
C LEU A 137 14.02 -13.00 -7.24
N MET A 138 12.82 -12.48 -6.97
CA MET A 138 11.69 -13.30 -6.55
C MET A 138 11.31 -14.32 -7.65
N LYS A 139 11.23 -13.88 -8.91
CA LYS A 139 10.94 -14.79 -10.05
C LYS A 139 11.93 -15.94 -10.12
N ALA A 140 13.23 -15.64 -10.03
CA ALA A 140 14.28 -16.65 -10.09
C ALA A 140 14.20 -17.68 -8.95
N LYS A 141 13.63 -17.30 -7.79
CA LYS A 141 13.41 -18.21 -6.66
C LYS A 141 12.14 -19.05 -6.79
N MET A 142 11.12 -18.59 -7.53
CA MET A 142 9.87 -19.33 -7.72
C MET A 142 9.97 -20.46 -8.74
N VAL A 143 10.94 -20.41 -9.65
CA VAL A 143 11.19 -21.45 -10.65
C VAL A 143 12.07 -22.59 -10.09
N LYS A 144 12.64 -22.42 -8.90
CA LYS A 144 13.37 -23.45 -8.17
C LYS A 144 12.45 -24.21 -7.21
#